data_AF-A0A925RNE9-F1
#
_entry.id   AF-A0A925RNE9-F1
#
_cell.length_a   1.000
_cell.length_b   1.000
_cell.length_c   1.000
_cell.angle_alpha   90.00
_cell.angle_beta   90.00
_cell.angle_gamma   90.00
#
_symmetry.space_group_name_H-M   'P 1'
#
loop_
_entity.id
_entity.type
_entity.pdbx_description
1 polymer ?
#
loop_
_entity_poly.entity_id
_entity_poly.type
_entity_poly.pdbx_seq_one_letter_code
_entity_poly.pdbx_strand_id
1 'polypeptide(L)'
;MSDSVYRWLIAGHLIGVILWMGSAFATYWLLRLHAQAPKDTYEKLTLMERSLAMTMDIAATLAIVAGLGMAFSKGGTHPTSNLFAAPGAAWFHIKLTIVVLGILPVHGMIRGKIAKFSRGQISTVPQWMWSVLLVSITAIVILVIRGPLMFAPST
;
A
#
# COMPACT_ATOMS: atom_id res chain seq x y z
N MET A 1 -23.84 3.71 -8.41
CA MET A 1 -22.72 4.53 -8.93
C MET A 1 -22.67 4.33 -10.43
N SER A 2 -22.39 5.38 -11.22
CA SER A 2 -22.28 5.21 -12.66
C SER A 2 -20.98 4.48 -13.05
N ASP A 3 -21.01 3.79 -14.19
CA ASP A 3 -19.85 3.04 -14.71
C ASP A 3 -18.62 3.93 -14.94
N SER A 4 -18.85 5.18 -15.35
CA SER A 4 -17.79 6.18 -15.53
C SER A 4 -17.07 6.45 -14.21
N VAL A 5 -17.81 6.68 -13.12
CA VAL A 5 -17.21 6.91 -11.79
C VAL A 5 -16.46 5.67 -11.31
N TYR A 6 -17.00 4.46 -11.54
CA TYR A 6 -16.31 3.22 -11.19
C TYR A 6 -14.95 3.07 -11.88
N ARG A 7 -14.87 3.36 -13.18
CA ARG A 7 -13.61 3.32 -13.95
C ARG A 7 -12.60 4.34 -13.44
N TRP A 8 -13.05 5.54 -13.07
CA TRP A 8 -12.19 6.55 -12.45
C TRP A 8 -11.67 6.12 -11.08
N LEU A 9 -12.48 5.44 -10.27
CA LEU A 9 -12.02 4.88 -9.00
C LEU A 9 -10.98 3.76 -9.22
N ILE A 10 -11.14 2.90 -10.23
CA ILE A 10 -10.11 1.92 -10.59
C ILE A 10 -8.80 2.63 -10.94
N ALA A 11 -8.86 3.64 -11.82
CA ALA A 11 -7.69 4.40 -12.25
C ALA A 11 -7.00 5.08 -11.05
N GLY A 12 -7.77 5.78 -10.22
CA GLY A 12 -7.27 6.44 -9.01
C GLY A 12 -6.64 5.44 -8.02
N HIS A 13 -7.29 4.29 -7.80
CA HIS A 13 -6.75 3.23 -6.95
C HIS A 13 -5.41 2.71 -7.47
N LEU A 14 -5.31 2.42 -8.77
CA LEU A 14 -4.10 1.89 -9.38
C LEU A 14 -2.95 2.90 -9.34
N ILE A 15 -3.21 4.17 -9.67
CA ILE A 15 -2.23 5.26 -9.57
C ILE A 15 -1.75 5.38 -8.13
N GLY A 16 -2.67 5.41 -7.16
CA GLY A 16 -2.36 5.47 -5.74
C GLY A 16 -1.47 4.29 -5.30
N VAL A 17 -1.81 3.07 -5.69
CA VAL A 17 -1.02 1.87 -5.34
C VAL A 17 0.40 1.94 -5.91
N ILE A 18 0.56 2.31 -7.19
CA ILE A 18 1.87 2.40 -7.83
C ILE A 18 2.74 3.45 -7.13
N LEU A 19 2.21 4.65 -6.92
CA LEU A 19 2.94 5.73 -6.26
C LEU A 19 3.23 5.39 -4.79
N TRP A 20 2.32 4.72 -4.11
CA TRP A 20 2.49 4.29 -2.72
C TRP A 20 3.61 3.26 -2.60
N MET A 21 3.61 2.21 -3.43
CA MET A 21 4.65 1.18 -3.38
C MET A 21 5.99 1.73 -3.84
N GLY A 22 6.02 2.55 -4.89
CA GLY A 22 7.25 3.18 -5.39
C GLY A 22 7.91 4.08 -4.34
N SER A 23 7.13 4.95 -3.68
CA SER A 23 7.64 5.80 -2.60
C SER A 23 8.03 5.00 -1.35
N ALA A 24 7.29 3.95 -0.98
CA ALA A 24 7.67 3.08 0.14
C ALA A 24 9.01 2.36 -0.13
N PHE A 25 9.21 1.83 -1.34
CA PHE A 25 10.46 1.18 -1.75
C PHE A 25 11.63 2.16 -1.73
N ALA A 26 11.45 3.32 -2.37
CA ALA A 26 12.46 4.36 -2.42
C ALA A 26 12.85 4.81 -1.00
N THR A 27 11.86 5.05 -0.14
CA THR A 27 12.09 5.48 1.25
C THR A 27 12.80 4.42 2.08
N TYR A 28 12.41 3.15 1.94
CA TYR A 28 13.09 2.05 2.64
C TYR A 28 14.57 1.99 2.30
N TRP A 29 14.91 2.06 1.01
CA TRP A 29 16.30 2.05 0.56
C TRP A 29 17.05 3.31 0.96
N LEU A 30 16.40 4.46 0.88
CA LEU A 30 16.98 5.74 1.30
C LEU A 30 17.31 5.74 2.80
N LEU A 31 16.43 5.21 3.66
CA LEU A 31 16.70 5.04 5.09
C LEU A 31 17.88 4.09 5.34
N ARG A 32 18.02 3.03 4.54
CA ARG A 32 19.19 2.14 4.65
C ARG A 32 20.49 2.84 4.26
N LEU A 33 20.46 3.65 3.21
CA LEU A 33 21.60 4.46 2.79
C LEU A 33 21.95 5.48 3.87
N HIS A 34 20.96 6.19 4.41
CA HIS A 34 21.15 7.17 5.48
C HIS A 34 21.74 6.55 6.75
N ALA A 35 21.35 5.32 7.11
CA ALA A 35 21.95 4.60 8.23
C ALA A 35 23.45 4.30 8.07
N GLN A 36 23.99 4.36 6.85
CA GLN A 36 25.39 4.08 6.52
C GLN A 36 26.14 5.32 6.02
N ALA A 37 25.43 6.41 5.78
CA ALA A 37 25.99 7.61 5.19
C ALA A 37 26.85 8.40 6.19
N PRO A 38 27.81 9.19 5.71
CA PRO A 38 28.53 10.14 6.54
C PRO A 38 27.64 11.34 6.93
N LYS A 39 27.94 11.95 8.09
CA LYS A 39 27.08 12.94 8.75
C LYS A 39 26.84 14.22 7.94
N ASP A 40 27.78 14.56 7.07
CA ASP A 40 27.71 15.69 6.14
C ASP A 40 26.53 15.58 5.15
N THR A 41 26.00 14.37 4.94
CA THR A 41 24.87 14.12 4.03
C THR A 41 23.51 14.00 4.71
N TYR A 42 23.46 13.97 6.04
CA TYR A 42 22.23 13.65 6.81
C TYR A 42 21.07 14.60 6.55
N GLU A 43 21.35 15.89 6.44
CA GLU A 43 20.32 16.90 6.19
C GLU A 43 19.64 16.65 4.83
N LYS A 44 20.43 16.44 3.77
CA LYS A 44 19.93 16.18 2.42
C LYS A 44 19.10 14.89 2.38
N LEU A 45 19.59 13.83 3.01
CA LEU A 45 18.87 12.54 3.08
C LEU A 45 17.57 12.67 3.86
N THR A 46 17.57 13.39 4.98
CA THR A 46 16.35 13.66 5.76
C THR A 46 15.30 14.42 4.95
N LEU A 47 15.71 15.41 4.15
CA LEU A 47 14.79 16.15 3.28
C LEU A 47 14.17 15.25 2.20
N MET A 48 14.98 14.41 1.57
CA MET A 48 14.51 13.44 0.58
C MET A 48 13.55 12.41 1.19
N GLU A 49 13.86 11.89 2.39
CA GLU A 49 13.00 10.97 3.13
C GLU A 49 11.65 11.60 3.49
N ARG A 50 11.64 12.86 3.96
CA ARG A 50 10.41 13.58 4.29
C ARG A 50 9.55 13.86 3.06
N SER A 51 10.18 14.21 1.93
CA SER A 51 9.49 14.42 0.66
C SER A 51 8.83 13.12 0.17
N LEU A 52 9.59 12.02 0.13
CA LEU A 52 9.06 10.71 -0.25
C LEU A 52 7.98 10.22 0.71
N ALA A 53 8.10 10.49 2.01
CA ALA A 53 7.08 10.16 2.98
C ALA A 53 5.75 10.88 2.71
N MET A 54 5.81 12.15 2.32
CA MET A 54 4.61 12.91 1.95
C MET A 54 3.95 12.31 0.71
N THR A 55 4.73 11.99 -0.33
CA THR A 55 4.22 11.28 -1.52
C THR A 55 3.61 9.93 -1.15
N MET A 56 4.26 9.18 -0.25
CA MET A 56 3.77 7.90 0.25
C MET A 56 2.42 8.02 0.96
N ASP A 57 2.27 9.00 1.86
CA ASP A 57 1.03 9.22 2.62
C ASP A 57 -0.13 9.64 1.69
N ILE A 58 0.14 10.55 0.73
CA ILE A 58 -0.86 11.00 -0.26
C ILE A 58 -1.29 9.84 -1.17
N ALA A 59 -0.32 9.09 -1.70
CA ALA A 59 -0.60 7.97 -2.59
C ALA A 59 -1.34 6.83 -1.87
N ALA A 60 -0.98 6.53 -0.62
CA ALA A 60 -1.70 5.57 0.22
C ALA A 60 -3.15 6.01 0.44
N THR A 61 -3.36 7.29 0.76
CA THR A 61 -4.70 7.85 0.94
C THR A 61 -5.53 7.72 -0.33
N LEU A 62 -4.98 8.09 -1.49
CA LEU A 62 -5.65 7.94 -2.78
C LEU A 62 -6.02 6.48 -3.07
N ALA A 63 -5.07 5.55 -2.86
CA ALA A 63 -5.30 4.12 -3.04
C ALA A 63 -6.43 3.61 -2.14
N ILE A 64 -6.38 3.94 -0.85
CA ILE A 64 -7.34 3.43 0.14
C ILE A 64 -8.73 4.03 -0.11
N VAL A 65 -8.84 5.34 -0.31
CA VAL A 65 -10.12 6.00 -0.54
C VAL A 65 -10.77 5.49 -1.83
N ALA A 66 -10.03 5.39 -2.93
CA ALA A 66 -10.56 4.87 -4.18
C ALA A 66 -10.93 3.38 -4.07
N GLY A 67 -10.10 2.59 -3.38
CA GLY A 67 -10.33 1.17 -3.12
C GLY A 67 -11.59 0.91 -2.29
N LEU A 68 -11.77 1.66 -1.20
CA LEU A 68 -12.96 1.61 -0.36
C LEU A 68 -14.20 2.11 -1.11
N GLY A 69 -14.06 3.17 -1.92
CA GLY A 69 -15.14 3.66 -2.78
C GLY A 69 -15.67 2.57 -3.73
N MET A 70 -14.77 1.77 -4.32
CA MET A 70 -15.17 0.59 -5.10
C MET A 70 -15.77 -0.51 -4.23
N ALA A 71 -15.18 -0.80 -3.07
CA ALA A 71 -15.62 -1.88 -2.20
C ALA A 71 -17.03 -1.65 -1.61
N PHE A 72 -17.42 -0.41 -1.35
CA PHE A 72 -18.74 -0.03 -0.87
C PHE A 72 -19.76 0.21 -2.00
N SER A 73 -19.32 0.31 -3.26
CA SER A 73 -20.21 0.43 -4.41
C SER A 73 -21.06 -0.84 -4.56
N LYS A 74 -22.36 -0.65 -4.81
CA LYS A 74 -23.31 -1.72 -5.22
C LYS A 74 -23.45 -1.86 -6.74
N GLY A 75 -22.57 -1.22 -7.51
CA GLY A 75 -22.58 -1.22 -8.98
C GLY A 75 -21.44 -2.04 -9.58
N GLY A 76 -21.69 -2.67 -10.73
CA GLY A 76 -20.74 -3.55 -11.43
C GLY A 76 -21.22 -5.00 -11.49
N THR A 77 -20.33 -5.95 -11.16
CA THR A 77 -20.56 -7.41 -11.25
C THR A 77 -21.54 -7.99 -10.24
N HIS A 78 -21.87 -7.27 -9.17
CA HIS A 78 -22.81 -7.72 -8.13
C HIS A 78 -23.84 -6.60 -7.83
N PRO A 79 -24.99 -6.59 -8.51
CA PRO A 79 -26.00 -5.53 -8.35
C PRO A 79 -26.68 -5.51 -6.97
N THR A 80 -26.64 -6.63 -6.25
CA THR A 80 -27.39 -6.85 -5.00
C THR A 80 -26.55 -6.64 -3.74
N SER A 81 -25.22 -6.65 -3.84
CA SER A 81 -24.32 -6.61 -2.68
C SER A 81 -23.01 -5.89 -3.01
N ASN A 82 -22.39 -5.31 -1.98
CA ASN A 82 -21.06 -4.72 -2.10
C ASN A 82 -19.99 -5.81 -1.97
N LEU A 83 -18.72 -5.45 -2.20
CA LEU A 83 -17.64 -6.43 -2.29
C LEU A 83 -17.33 -7.14 -0.96
N PHE A 84 -17.83 -6.62 0.17
CA PHE A 84 -17.68 -7.25 1.48
C PHE A 84 -18.66 -8.41 1.71
N ALA A 85 -19.83 -8.37 1.06
CA ALA A 85 -20.92 -9.32 1.26
C ALA A 85 -21.24 -10.18 0.01
N ALA A 86 -20.54 -9.95 -1.10
CA ALA A 86 -20.74 -10.70 -2.33
C ALA A 86 -20.37 -12.19 -2.15
N PRO A 87 -21.14 -13.13 -2.74
CA PRO A 87 -20.72 -14.53 -2.83
C PRO A 87 -19.33 -14.64 -3.47
N GLY A 88 -18.42 -15.40 -2.84
CA GLY A 88 -17.03 -15.50 -3.30
C GLY A 88 -16.09 -14.36 -2.87
N ALA A 89 -16.52 -13.44 -2.01
CA ALA A 89 -15.71 -12.31 -1.52
C ALA A 89 -14.52 -12.69 -0.62
N ALA A 90 -14.28 -13.97 -0.33
CA ALA A 90 -13.20 -14.41 0.55
C ALA A 90 -11.81 -13.91 0.10
N TRP A 91 -11.53 -13.89 -1.22
CA TRP A 91 -10.28 -13.34 -1.75
C TRP A 91 -10.08 -11.86 -1.40
N PHE A 92 -11.18 -11.10 -1.36
CA PHE A 92 -11.15 -9.68 -1.07
C PHE A 92 -10.85 -9.42 0.41
N HIS A 93 -11.46 -10.20 1.31
CA HIS A 93 -11.16 -10.15 2.74
C HIS A 93 -9.70 -10.50 3.02
N ILE A 94 -9.17 -11.58 2.41
CA ILE A 94 -7.76 -11.97 2.55
C ILE A 94 -6.85 -10.84 2.03
N LYS A 95 -7.16 -10.27 0.86
CA LYS A 95 -6.40 -9.12 0.31
C LYS A 95 -6.38 -7.97 1.31
N LEU A 96 -7.53 -7.62 1.88
CA LEU A 96 -7.64 -6.52 2.84
C LEU A 96 -6.85 -6.81 4.13
N THR A 97 -6.90 -8.05 4.63
CA THR A 97 -6.08 -8.48 5.76
C THR A 97 -4.59 -8.31 5.48
N ILE A 98 -4.12 -8.65 4.29
CA ILE A 98 -2.70 -8.45 3.90
C ILE A 98 -2.36 -6.96 3.82
N VAL A 99 -3.26 -6.10 3.32
CA VAL A 99 -3.03 -4.65 3.34
C VAL A 99 -2.91 -4.13 4.78
N VAL A 100 -3.81 -4.55 5.67
CA VAL A 100 -3.88 -4.07 7.05
C VAL A 100 -2.75 -4.61 7.93
N LEU A 101 -2.35 -5.87 7.75
CA LEU A 101 -1.32 -6.52 8.58
C LEU A 101 0.06 -6.57 7.94
N GLY A 102 0.16 -6.41 6.63
CA GLY A 102 1.42 -6.43 5.88
C GLY A 102 1.88 -5.04 5.48
N ILE A 103 1.08 -4.34 4.67
CA ILE A 103 1.48 -3.06 4.06
C ILE A 103 1.43 -1.89 5.07
N LEU A 104 0.31 -1.70 5.78
CA LEU A 104 0.12 -0.58 6.71
C LEU A 104 1.14 -0.58 7.86
N PRO A 105 1.50 -1.71 8.48
CA PRO A 105 2.50 -1.72 9.54
C PRO A 105 3.88 -1.34 9.02
N VAL A 106 4.28 -1.83 7.84
CA VAL A 106 5.54 -1.43 7.21
C VAL A 106 5.55 0.07 6.89
N HIS A 107 4.46 0.60 6.35
CA HIS A 107 4.29 2.03 6.10
C HIS A 107 4.45 2.85 7.40
N GLY A 108 3.76 2.47 8.48
CA GLY A 108 3.87 3.13 9.78
C GLY A 108 5.28 3.07 10.37
N MET A 109 5.97 1.93 10.23
CA MET A 109 7.36 1.77 10.67
C MET A 109 8.34 2.64 9.87
N ILE A 110 8.16 2.74 8.55
CA ILE A 110 8.92 3.64 7.69
C ILE A 110 8.73 5.09 8.17
N ARG A 111 7.49 5.53 8.39
CA ARG A 111 7.19 6.88 8.92
C ARG A 111 7.83 7.12 10.28
N GLY A 112 7.75 6.13 11.17
CA GLY A 112 8.40 6.19 12.48
C GLY A 112 9.93 6.31 12.41
N LYS A 113 10.57 5.60 11.46
CA LYS A 113 12.01 5.69 11.22
C LYS A 113 12.42 7.06 10.68
N ILE A 114 11.69 7.62 9.71
CA ILE A 114 11.94 8.98 9.19
C ILE A 114 11.85 10.02 10.30
N ALA A 115 10.83 9.92 11.16
CA ALA A 115 10.70 10.83 12.29
C ALA A 115 11.91 10.75 13.24
N LYS A 116 12.37 9.53 13.57
CA LYS A 116 13.57 9.30 14.40
C LYS A 116 14.85 9.82 13.73
N PHE A 117 15.04 9.51 12.45
CA PHE A 117 16.23 9.89 11.70
C PHE A 117 16.36 11.41 11.61
N SER A 118 15.22 12.09 11.43
CA SER A 118 15.19 13.55 11.39
C SER A 118 15.53 14.24 12.73
N ARG A 119 15.60 13.48 13.83
CA ARG A 119 16.10 13.93 15.14
C ARG A 119 17.53 13.46 15.42
N GLY A 120 18.24 12.94 14.42
CA GLY A 120 19.57 12.35 14.56
C GLY A 120 19.59 10.97 15.23
N GLN A 121 18.43 10.37 15.50
CA GLN A 121 18.33 9.02 16.09
C GLN A 121 18.45 7.96 14.99
N ILE A 122 19.61 7.93 14.33
CA ILE A 122 19.91 7.01 13.24
C ILE A 122 20.04 5.60 13.80
N SER A 123 19.40 4.64 13.15
CA SER A 123 19.42 3.23 13.56
C SER A 123 19.29 2.33 12.34
N THR A 124 19.74 1.08 12.43
CA THR A 124 19.61 0.13 11.33
C THR A 124 18.14 -0.07 10.93
N VAL A 125 17.88 -0.22 9.63
CA VAL A 125 16.55 -0.54 9.11
C VAL A 125 16.46 -2.07 8.99
N PRO A 126 15.51 -2.73 9.66
CA PRO A 126 15.41 -4.18 9.61
C PRO A 126 15.10 -4.71 8.20
N GLN A 127 15.85 -5.72 7.76
CA GLN A 127 15.67 -6.34 6.43
C GLN A 127 14.31 -7.01 6.28
N TRP A 128 13.73 -7.54 7.36
CA TRP A 128 12.43 -8.21 7.30
C TRP A 128 11.31 -7.28 6.83
N MET A 129 11.43 -5.95 7.02
CA MET A 129 10.43 -4.99 6.51
C MET A 129 10.31 -5.06 4.99
N TRP A 130 11.45 -5.25 4.30
CA TRP A 130 11.48 -5.44 2.85
C TRP A 130 10.83 -6.75 2.44
N SER A 131 11.15 -7.84 3.13
CA SER A 131 10.58 -9.16 2.86
C SER A 131 9.06 -9.16 3.05
N VAL A 132 8.55 -8.57 4.13
CA VAL A 132 7.12 -8.44 4.38
C VAL A 132 6.45 -7.62 3.29
N LEU A 133 7.06 -6.51 2.86
CA LEU A 133 6.52 -5.66 1.83
C LEU A 133 6.43 -6.38 0.47
N LEU A 134 7.50 -7.06 0.06
CA LEU A 134 7.52 -7.85 -1.18
C LEU A 134 6.50 -9.00 -1.15
N VAL A 135 6.50 -9.80 -0.09
CA VAL A 135 5.56 -10.92 0.05
C VAL A 135 4.11 -10.42 0.03
N SER A 136 3.82 -9.32 0.72
CA SER A 136 2.48 -8.73 0.75
C SER A 136 2.04 -8.27 -0.64
N ILE A 137 2.91 -7.57 -1.39
CA ILE A 137 2.60 -7.13 -2.75
C ILE A 137 2.36 -8.32 -3.67
N THR A 138 3.25 -9.32 -3.65
CA THR A 138 3.10 -10.53 -4.46
C THR A 138 1.78 -11.25 -4.16
N ALA A 139 1.46 -11.45 -2.89
CA ALA A 139 0.20 -12.08 -2.48
C ALA A 139 -1.02 -11.27 -2.93
N ILE A 140 -0.99 -9.94 -2.79
CA ILE A 140 -2.07 -9.06 -3.25
C ILE A 140 -2.26 -9.17 -4.77
N VAL A 141 -1.18 -9.16 -5.56
CA VAL A 141 -1.26 -9.28 -7.03
C VAL A 141 -1.87 -10.64 -7.43
N ILE A 142 -1.42 -11.72 -6.80
CA ILE A 142 -1.99 -13.07 -7.03
C ILE A 142 -3.48 -13.08 -6.70
N LEU A 143 -3.88 -12.53 -5.55
CA LEU A 143 -5.28 -12.49 -5.14
C LEU A 143 -6.14 -11.64 -6.07
N VAL A 144 -5.63 -10.53 -6.60
CA VAL A 144 -6.36 -9.70 -7.55
C VAL A 144 -6.59 -10.43 -8.88
N ILE A 145 -5.58 -11.16 -9.38
CA ILE A 145 -5.66 -11.82 -10.69
C ILE A 145 -6.40 -13.16 -10.61
N ARG A 146 -6.14 -13.94 -9.56
CA ARG A 146 -6.61 -15.33 -9.43
C ARG A 146 -7.71 -15.51 -8.40
N GLY A 147 -7.86 -14.60 -7.44
CA GLY A 147 -8.86 -14.70 -6.37
C GLY A 147 -10.29 -14.89 -6.86
N PRO A 148 -10.77 -14.11 -7.83
CA PRO A 148 -12.13 -14.30 -8.36
C PRO A 148 -12.39 -15.71 -8.91
N LEU A 149 -11.36 -16.36 -9.48
CA LEU A 149 -11.46 -17.72 -9.99
C LEU A 149 -11.37 -18.78 -8.88
N MET A 150 -10.45 -18.58 -7.92
CA MET A 150 -10.21 -19.53 -6.82
C MET A 150 -11.38 -19.61 -5.83
N PHE A 151 -12.16 -18.52 -5.71
CA PHE A 151 -13.26 -18.41 -4.74
C PHE A 151 -14.62 -18.27 -5.43
N ALA A 152 -14.73 -18.69 -6.69
CA ALA A 152 -16.00 -18.74 -7.39
C ALA A 152 -16.98 -19.66 -6.62
N PRO A 153 -18.26 -19.27 -6.44
CA PRO A 153 -19.26 -20.15 -5.83
C PRO A 153 -19.37 -21.46 -6.61
N SER A 154 -19.44 -22.59 -5.92
CA SER A 154 -19.78 -23.87 -6.54
C SER A 154 -21.18 -23.78 -7.15
N THR A 155 -21.29 -24.03 -8.45
CA THR A 155 -22.55 -24.09 -9.21
C THR A 155 -23.44 -25.22 -8.74
#